data_AF-A0A7X7JI20-F1
#
_entry.id   AF-A0A7X7JI20-F1
#
_cell.length_a   1.000
_cell.length_b   1.000
_cell.length_c   1.000
_cell.angle_alpha   90.00
_cell.angle_beta   90.00
_cell.angle_gamma   90.00
#
_symmetry.space_group_name_H-M   'P 1'
#
loop_
_entity.id
_entity.type
_entity.pdbx_description
1 polymer ?
#
loop_
_entity_poly.entity_id
_entity_poly.type
_entity_poly.pdbx_seq_one_letter_code
_entity_poly.pdbx_strand_id
1 'polypeptide(L)'
;MDIGTVTFTYDGRVALRFQQAFSHPPEKVWAVITEPQYLQQWFPAEVQLDVEPGSELIFHVTGEQVRRYGLAPDHTSTGTMITARRGHILEYLWDGETLHWEIAPDGQGGSWLTLTHTVEEEESAYAHAPGWHAGLEVVEAQLAGREIDWSPWDRAEELASSAYRRSA
;
A
#
# COMPACT_ATOMS: atom_id res chain seq x y z
N MET A 1 -1.07 12.41 11.75
CA MET A 1 -1.37 11.37 12.75
C MET A 1 -0.55 10.17 12.30
N ASP A 2 0.32 9.63 13.15
CA ASP A 2 1.18 8.52 12.73
C ASP A 2 0.34 7.24 12.71
N ILE A 3 -0.06 6.81 11.51
CA ILE A 3 -0.98 5.68 11.33
C ILE A 3 -0.25 4.35 11.13
N GLY A 4 1.09 4.37 11.12
CA GLY A 4 1.94 3.21 10.92
C GLY A 4 2.54 2.69 12.23
N THR A 5 2.51 1.38 12.45
CA THR A 5 3.20 0.71 13.56
C THR A 5 4.13 -0.38 13.02
N VAL A 6 5.35 -0.46 13.52
CA VAL A 6 6.33 -1.51 13.19
C VAL A 6 6.37 -2.52 14.33
N THR A 7 6.23 -3.81 14.01
CA THR A 7 6.27 -4.91 15.00
C THR A 7 7.10 -6.07 14.49
N PHE A 8 7.74 -6.81 15.40
CA PHE A 8 8.46 -8.04 15.06
C PHE A 8 7.51 -9.23 15.10
N THR A 9 7.54 -10.06 14.07
CA THR A 9 6.80 -11.32 14.01
C THR A 9 7.57 -12.42 14.74
N TYR A 10 6.88 -13.49 15.13
CA TYR A 10 7.49 -14.58 15.91
C TYR A 10 8.58 -15.36 15.15
N ASP A 11 8.53 -15.32 13.82
CA ASP A 11 9.49 -15.95 12.91
C ASP A 11 10.69 -15.05 12.56
N GLY A 12 10.78 -13.85 13.15
CA GLY A 12 11.91 -12.94 13.02
C GLY A 12 11.79 -11.90 11.91
N ARG A 13 10.69 -11.90 11.15
CA ARG A 13 10.37 -10.85 10.17
C ARG A 13 9.79 -9.60 10.84
N VAL A 14 9.57 -8.56 10.05
CA VAL A 14 9.05 -7.27 10.50
C VAL A 14 7.75 -6.96 9.78
N ALA A 15 6.71 -6.65 10.55
CA ALA A 15 5.40 -6.24 10.06
C ALA A 15 5.20 -4.73 10.27
N LEU A 16 5.14 -4.01 9.15
CA LEU A 16 4.69 -2.63 9.06
C LEU A 16 3.17 -2.62 8.88
N ARG A 17 2.44 -2.04 9.82
CA ARG A 17 0.98 -2.05 9.82
C ARG A 17 0.39 -0.66 9.80
N PHE A 18 -0.55 -0.42 8.89
CA PHE A 18 -1.39 0.78 8.84
C PHE A 18 -2.85 0.42 9.07
N GLN A 19 -3.60 1.28 9.75
CA GLN A 19 -5.03 1.12 9.92
C GLN A 19 -5.77 2.45 9.82
N GLN A 20 -6.80 2.50 8.98
CA GLN A 20 -7.60 3.70 8.74
C GLN A 20 -9.09 3.37 8.66
N ALA A 21 -9.91 4.22 9.28
CA ALA A 21 -11.36 4.15 9.16
C ALA A 21 -11.84 4.97 7.96
N PHE A 22 -12.79 4.44 7.22
CA PHE A 22 -13.47 5.12 6.12
C PHE A 22 -14.98 5.07 6.34
N SER A 23 -15.68 6.19 6.07
CA SER A 23 -17.15 6.23 6.05
C SER A 23 -17.76 5.58 4.80
N HIS A 24 -17.03 4.67 4.17
CA HIS A 24 -17.37 4.04 2.90
C HIS A 24 -17.53 2.53 3.09
N PRO A 25 -18.47 1.90 2.38
CA PRO A 25 -18.68 0.47 2.48
C PRO A 25 -17.46 -0.30 1.95
N PRO A 26 -17.21 -1.52 2.44
CA PRO A 26 -16.04 -2.32 2.06
C PRO A 26 -15.83 -2.46 0.55
N GLU A 27 -16.91 -2.61 -0.23
CA GLU A 27 -16.85 -2.73 -1.69
C GLU A 27 -16.25 -1.50 -2.38
N LYS A 28 -16.50 -0.29 -1.86
CA LYS A 28 -15.95 0.95 -2.42
C LYS A 28 -14.46 1.07 -2.10
N VAL A 29 -14.06 0.68 -0.89
CA VAL A 29 -12.65 0.64 -0.49
C VAL A 29 -11.89 -0.41 -1.30
N TRP A 30 -12.48 -1.59 -1.51
CA TRP A 30 -11.93 -2.65 -2.35
C TRP A 30 -11.62 -2.17 -3.77
N ALA A 31 -12.56 -1.46 -4.41
CA ALA A 31 -12.35 -0.92 -5.75
C ALA A 31 -11.10 -0.02 -5.81
N VAL A 32 -10.95 0.89 -4.84
CA VAL A 32 -9.82 1.83 -4.79
C VAL A 32 -8.46 1.13 -4.61
N ILE A 33 -8.42 0.00 -3.91
CA ILE A 33 -7.18 -0.75 -3.68
C ILE A 33 -6.92 -1.90 -4.66
N THR A 34 -7.80 -2.13 -5.64
CA THR A 34 -7.64 -3.21 -6.62
C THR A 34 -7.75 -2.78 -8.08
N GLU A 35 -8.52 -1.74 -8.39
CA GLU A 35 -8.74 -1.37 -9.79
C GLU A 35 -7.60 -0.47 -10.30
N PRO A 36 -7.04 -0.76 -11.50
CA PRO A 36 -5.87 -0.05 -12.03
C PRO A 36 -6.03 1.48 -12.09
N GLN A 37 -7.24 1.94 -12.43
CA GLN A 37 -7.57 3.37 -12.54
C GLN A 37 -7.40 4.15 -11.24
N TYR A 38 -7.57 3.49 -10.09
CA TYR A 38 -7.35 4.07 -8.76
C TYR A 38 -5.91 3.84 -8.29
N LEU A 39 -5.41 2.61 -8.43
CA LEU A 39 -4.07 2.20 -8.03
C LEU A 39 -2.97 3.09 -8.61
N GLN A 40 -3.05 3.42 -9.90
CA GLN A 40 -2.06 4.24 -10.60
C GLN A 40 -1.82 5.63 -9.98
N GLN A 41 -2.72 6.11 -9.11
CA GLN A 41 -2.57 7.42 -8.48
C GLN A 41 -1.80 7.39 -7.16
N TRP A 42 -1.60 6.22 -6.54
CA TRP A 42 -1.09 6.14 -5.17
C TRP A 42 -0.18 4.95 -4.90
N PHE A 43 -0.33 3.86 -5.65
CA PHE A 43 0.46 2.65 -5.47
C PHE A 43 1.88 2.84 -6.01
N PRO A 44 2.93 2.36 -5.33
CA PRO A 44 4.33 2.63 -5.72
C PRO A 44 4.83 1.82 -6.92
N ALA A 45 3.91 1.27 -7.74
CA ALA A 45 4.18 0.55 -8.97
C ALA A 45 2.96 0.61 -9.90
N GLU A 46 3.20 0.41 -11.20
CA GLU A 46 2.14 0.17 -12.17
C GLU A 46 1.81 -1.33 -12.18
N VAL A 47 0.59 -1.70 -11.81
CA VAL A 47 0.17 -3.10 -11.70
C VAL A 47 -1.31 -3.27 -12.05
N GLN A 48 -1.63 -4.39 -12.68
CA GLN A 48 -2.98 -4.92 -12.77
C GLN A 48 -3.08 -6.16 -11.89
N LEU A 49 -3.89 -6.09 -10.83
CA LEU A 49 -4.06 -7.21 -9.90
C LEU A 49 -5.05 -8.22 -10.49
N ASP A 50 -4.54 -9.34 -10.97
CA ASP A 50 -5.38 -10.52 -11.16
C ASP A 50 -5.70 -11.13 -9.78
N VAL A 51 -6.98 -11.09 -9.43
CA VAL A 51 -7.47 -11.52 -8.11
C VAL A 51 -7.69 -13.03 -8.02
N GLU A 52 -7.40 -13.79 -9.07
CA GLU A 52 -7.38 -15.25 -8.98
C GLU A 52 -6.17 -15.74 -8.14
N PRO A 53 -6.40 -16.52 -7.07
CA PRO A 53 -5.31 -17.09 -6.28
C PRO A 53 -4.36 -17.93 -7.14
N GLY A 54 -3.06 -17.69 -7.01
CA GLY A 54 -2.01 -18.33 -7.79
C GLY A 54 -1.60 -17.58 -9.05
N SER A 55 -2.32 -16.52 -9.44
CA SER A 55 -1.94 -15.70 -10.60
C SER A 55 -0.62 -14.97 -10.38
N GLU A 56 0.20 -14.91 -11.43
CA GLU A 56 1.42 -14.11 -11.46
C GLU A 56 1.06 -12.62 -11.56
N LEU A 57 1.73 -11.81 -10.74
CA LEU A 57 1.60 -10.36 -10.75
C LEU A 57 2.89 -9.75 -11.28
N ILE A 58 2.77 -8.76 -12.16
CA ILE A 58 3.90 -8.01 -12.72
C ILE A 58 3.75 -6.56 -12.29
N PHE A 59 4.77 -6.06 -11.59
CA PHE A 59 4.85 -4.68 -11.11
C PHE A 59 5.87 -3.93 -11.95
N HIS A 60 5.39 -2.96 -12.71
CA HIS A 60 6.21 -2.11 -13.56
C HIS A 60 6.64 -0.86 -12.79
N VAL A 61 7.83 -0.37 -13.11
CA VAL A 61 8.34 0.90 -12.59
C VAL A 61 7.48 2.06 -13.08
N THR A 62 7.07 2.93 -12.16
CA THR A 62 6.33 4.15 -12.49
C THR A 62 7.22 5.21 -13.14
N GLY A 63 6.64 6.11 -13.93
CA GLY A 63 7.37 7.26 -14.47
C GLY A 63 8.03 8.16 -13.40
N GLU A 64 7.48 8.23 -12.19
CA GLU A 64 8.08 8.96 -11.07
C GLU A 64 9.32 8.27 -10.53
N GLN A 65 9.33 6.93 -10.43
CA GLN A 65 10.52 6.19 -10.02
C GLN A 65 11.67 6.31 -11.05
N VAL A 66 11.35 6.33 -12.34
CA VAL A 66 12.34 6.63 -13.39
C VAL A 66 12.92 8.04 -13.19
N ARG A 67 12.05 9.05 -12.97
CA ARG A 67 12.48 10.45 -12.81
C ARG A 67 13.30 10.69 -11.55
N ARG A 68 12.89 10.13 -10.40
CA ARG A 68 13.49 10.40 -9.09
C ARG A 68 14.71 9.55 -8.79
N TYR A 69 14.66 8.27 -9.16
CA TYR A 69 15.67 7.28 -8.77
C TYR A 69 16.47 6.73 -9.95
N GLY A 70 16.14 7.11 -11.19
CA GLY A 70 16.86 6.66 -12.38
C GLY A 70 16.67 5.16 -12.66
N LEU A 71 15.57 4.57 -12.19
CA LEU A 71 15.25 3.17 -12.49
C LEU A 71 15.04 2.97 -13.99
N ALA A 72 15.44 1.80 -14.48
CA ALA A 72 15.27 1.44 -15.88
C ALA A 72 13.77 1.28 -16.20
N PRO A 73 13.22 1.92 -17.25
CA PRO A 73 11.78 1.87 -17.56
C PRO A 73 11.25 0.46 -17.89
N ASP A 74 12.13 -0.45 -18.30
CA ASP A 74 11.84 -1.85 -18.60
C ASP A 74 12.03 -2.78 -17.39
N HIS A 75 12.45 -2.24 -16.24
CA HIS A 75 12.54 -3.01 -15.01
C HIS A 75 11.15 -3.39 -14.50
N THR A 76 11.03 -4.65 -14.09
CA THR A 76 9.82 -5.20 -13.48
C THR A 76 10.20 -6.10 -12.31
N SER A 77 9.37 -6.10 -11.29
CA SER A 77 9.39 -7.10 -10.22
C SER A 77 8.16 -7.98 -10.33
N THR A 78 8.23 -9.21 -9.83
CA THR A 78 7.13 -10.16 -9.86
C THR A 78 6.53 -10.39 -8.49
N GLY A 79 5.33 -10.98 -8.51
CA GLY A 79 4.60 -11.36 -7.33
C GLY A 79 3.62 -12.48 -7.64
N THR A 80 2.87 -12.88 -6.63
CA THR A 80 1.84 -13.92 -6.77
C THR A 80 0.65 -13.57 -5.91
N MET A 81 -0.53 -13.64 -6.49
CA MET A 81 -1.78 -13.51 -5.74
C MET A 81 -1.92 -14.70 -4.80
N ILE A 82 -2.03 -14.45 -3.49
CA ILE A 82 -2.18 -15.52 -2.49
C ILE A 82 -3.66 -15.74 -2.19
N THR A 83 -4.38 -14.66 -1.86
CA THR A 83 -5.81 -14.71 -1.54
C THR A 83 -6.48 -13.42 -2.00
N ALA A 84 -7.64 -13.55 -2.64
CA ALA A 84 -8.55 -12.42 -2.82
C ALA A 84 -9.98 -12.82 -2.46
N ARG A 85 -10.54 -12.12 -1.48
CA ARG A 85 -11.94 -12.17 -1.08
C ARG A 85 -12.47 -10.76 -1.18
N ARG A 86 -13.22 -10.50 -2.26
CA ARG A 86 -13.80 -9.19 -2.56
C ARG A 86 -14.44 -8.56 -1.33
N GLY A 87 -14.11 -7.29 -1.08
CA GLY A 87 -14.62 -6.51 0.04
C GLY A 87 -14.09 -6.93 1.42
N HIS A 88 -13.11 -7.85 1.50
CA HIS A 88 -12.67 -8.42 2.77
C HIS A 88 -11.16 -8.61 2.89
N ILE A 89 -10.52 -9.37 2.01
CA ILE A 89 -9.10 -9.75 2.13
C ILE A 89 -8.44 -9.70 0.76
N LEU A 90 -7.29 -9.05 0.65
CA LEU A 90 -6.42 -9.09 -0.51
C LEU A 90 -5.00 -9.36 0.00
N GLU A 91 -4.40 -10.46 -0.44
CA GLU A 91 -3.07 -10.87 -0.02
C GLU A 91 -2.26 -11.31 -1.23
N TYR A 92 -1.07 -10.75 -1.38
CA TYR A 92 -0.16 -11.10 -2.45
C TYR A 92 1.29 -10.94 -2.02
N LEU A 93 2.16 -11.68 -2.72
CA LEU A 93 3.59 -11.48 -2.68
C LEU A 93 3.99 -10.39 -3.67
N TRP A 94 5.01 -9.61 -3.30
CA TRP A 94 5.70 -8.68 -4.18
C TRP A 94 7.18 -8.69 -3.84
N ASP A 95 8.03 -9.14 -4.77
CA ASP A 95 9.48 -9.24 -4.59
C ASP A 95 9.90 -10.05 -3.33
N GLY A 96 9.12 -11.08 -3.00
CA GLY A 96 9.31 -11.91 -1.80
C GLY A 96 8.68 -11.37 -0.51
N GLU A 97 8.26 -10.11 -0.50
CA GLU A 97 7.56 -9.48 0.63
C GLU A 97 6.05 -9.76 0.57
N THR A 98 5.37 -9.76 1.72
CA THR A 98 3.93 -10.05 1.79
C THR A 98 3.13 -8.79 2.08
N LEU A 99 2.18 -8.46 1.21
CA LEU A 99 1.19 -7.43 1.46
C LEU A 99 -0.16 -8.08 1.79
N HIS A 100 -0.64 -7.84 3.00
CA HIS A 100 -1.92 -8.32 3.49
C HIS A 100 -2.85 -7.15 3.77
N TRP A 101 -3.96 -7.07 3.04
CA TRP A 101 -4.98 -6.04 3.17
C TRP A 101 -6.26 -6.65 3.73
N GLU A 102 -6.79 -6.07 4.80
CA GLU A 102 -8.07 -6.44 5.38
C GLU A 102 -9.05 -5.27 5.35
N ILE A 103 -10.30 -5.56 4.98
CA ILE A 103 -11.41 -4.62 5.01
C ILE A 103 -12.51 -5.21 5.89
N ALA A 104 -12.73 -4.58 7.05
CA ALA A 104 -13.75 -4.99 8.01
C ALA A 104 -14.87 -3.93 8.06
N PRO A 105 -16.16 -4.30 7.92
CA PRO A 105 -17.25 -3.34 8.12
C PRO A 105 -17.25 -2.81 9.56
N ASP A 106 -17.55 -1.53 9.74
CA ASP A 106 -17.63 -0.89 11.07
C ASP A 106 -18.99 -1.05 11.76
N GLY A 107 -19.97 -1.64 11.07
CA GLY A 107 -21.35 -1.81 11.54
C GLY A 107 -22.23 -0.57 11.42
N GLN A 108 -21.71 0.56 10.95
CA GLN A 108 -22.40 1.84 10.74
C GLN A 108 -22.47 2.26 9.26
N GLY A 109 -22.03 1.38 8.36
CA GLY A 109 -22.01 1.61 6.91
C GLY A 109 -20.65 2.02 6.35
N GLY A 110 -19.66 2.20 7.23
CA GLY A 110 -18.25 2.38 6.89
C GLY A 110 -17.44 1.09 6.99
N SER A 111 -16.11 1.25 6.98
CA SER A 111 -15.17 0.14 7.09
C SER A 111 -13.83 0.57 7.67
N TRP A 112 -13.10 -0.42 8.18
CA TRP A 112 -11.70 -0.31 8.58
C TRP A 112 -10.85 -0.99 7.52
N LEU A 113 -9.91 -0.26 6.94
CA LEU A 113 -8.84 -0.81 6.12
C LEU A 113 -7.61 -1.03 7.00
N THR A 114 -7.03 -2.22 6.93
CA THR A 114 -5.73 -2.54 7.51
C THR A 114 -4.79 -3.01 6.42
N LEU A 115 -3.62 -2.40 6.32
CA LEU A 115 -2.48 -2.92 5.55
C LEU A 115 -1.48 -3.50 6.53
N THR A 116 -1.01 -4.72 6.28
CA THR A 116 0.17 -5.29 6.92
C THR A 116 1.17 -5.65 5.83
N HIS A 117 2.31 -4.96 5.81
CA HIS A 117 3.43 -5.24 4.94
C HIS A 117 4.51 -5.98 5.73
N THR A 118 4.79 -7.24 5.38
CA THR A 118 5.77 -8.08 6.07
C THR A 118 7.04 -8.18 5.24
N VAL A 119 8.14 -7.74 5.84
CA VAL A 119 9.48 -7.65 5.24
C VAL A 119 10.50 -8.37 6.13
N GLU A 120 11.69 -8.66 5.59
CA GLU A 120 12.75 -9.34 6.35
C GLU A 120 13.46 -8.41 7.35
N GLU A 121 13.68 -7.15 6.96
CA GLU A 121 14.53 -6.21 7.70
C GLU A 121 13.72 -5.04 8.26
N GLU A 122 14.04 -4.64 9.50
CA GLU A 122 13.41 -3.48 10.15
C GLU A 122 13.67 -2.18 9.36
N GLU A 123 14.85 -2.04 8.78
CA GLU A 123 15.20 -0.87 7.95
C GLU A 123 14.30 -0.76 6.72
N SER A 124 13.99 -1.89 6.05
CA SER A 124 13.02 -1.93 4.95
C SER A 124 11.64 -1.46 5.41
N ALA A 125 11.16 -1.92 6.58
CA ALA A 125 9.86 -1.50 7.10
C ALA A 125 9.77 0.02 7.27
N TYR A 126 10.80 0.66 7.83
CA TYR A 126 10.84 2.12 7.94
C TYR A 126 10.99 2.83 6.59
N ALA A 127 11.72 2.24 5.63
CA ALA A 127 11.86 2.79 4.29
C ALA A 127 10.53 2.78 3.49
N HIS A 128 9.68 1.77 3.69
CA HIS A 128 8.38 1.68 3.03
C HIS A 128 7.28 2.54 3.68
N ALA A 129 7.39 2.81 4.99
CA ALA A 129 6.35 3.50 5.76
C ALA A 129 5.89 4.85 5.18
N PRO A 130 6.78 5.77 4.76
CA PRO A 130 6.36 7.04 4.18
C PRO A 130 5.55 6.88 2.88
N GLY A 131 5.93 5.92 2.03
CA GLY A 131 5.25 5.64 0.77
C GLY A 131 3.83 5.12 0.99
N TRP A 132 3.66 4.16 1.90
CA TRP A 132 2.32 3.66 2.27
C TRP A 132 1.45 4.72 2.90
N HIS A 133 2.00 5.52 3.81
CA HIS A 133 1.27 6.61 4.44
C HIS A 133 0.77 7.63 3.39
N ALA A 134 1.66 8.12 2.53
CA ALA A 134 1.30 9.07 1.48
C ALA A 134 0.26 8.47 0.51
N GLY A 135 0.40 7.20 0.16
CA GLY A 135 -0.57 6.49 -0.67
C GLY A 135 -1.95 6.40 -0.02
N LEU A 136 -2.01 6.11 1.27
CA LEU A 136 -3.28 6.04 2.03
C LEU A 136 -3.97 7.41 2.17
N GLU A 137 -3.22 8.51 2.22
CA GLU A 137 -3.80 9.87 2.13
C GLU A 137 -4.51 10.10 0.77
N VAL A 138 -3.95 9.55 -0.33
CA VAL A 138 -4.60 9.60 -1.65
C VAL A 138 -5.82 8.69 -1.70
N VAL A 139 -5.76 7.47 -1.14
CA VAL A 139 -6.93 6.57 -1.01
C VAL A 139 -8.08 7.26 -0.29
N GLU A 140 -7.81 7.95 0.81
CA GLU A 140 -8.82 8.73 1.53
C GLU A 140 -9.46 9.81 0.65
N ALA A 141 -8.65 10.55 -0.11
CA ALA A 141 -9.13 11.60 -0.99
C ALA A 141 -9.97 11.06 -2.15
N GLN A 142 -9.56 9.97 -2.80
CA GLN A 142 -10.33 9.29 -3.84
C GLN A 142 -11.69 8.82 -3.31
N LEU A 143 -11.70 8.20 -2.13
CA LEU A 143 -12.93 7.75 -1.50
C LEU A 143 -13.87 8.92 -1.18
N ALA A 144 -13.34 10.02 -0.65
CA ALA A 144 -14.09 11.24 -0.34
C ALA A 144 -14.50 12.07 -1.58
N GLY A 145 -14.02 11.72 -2.78
CA GLY A 145 -14.24 12.50 -3.99
C GLY A 145 -13.56 13.86 -3.97
N ARG A 146 -12.45 13.99 -3.22
CA ARG A 146 -11.62 15.21 -3.19
C ARG A 146 -10.66 15.21 -4.38
N GLU A 147 -10.36 16.40 -4.88
CA GLU A 147 -9.30 16.59 -5.84
C GLU A 147 -7.95 16.25 -5.20
N ILE A 148 -7.07 15.60 -5.96
CA ILE A 148 -5.69 15.30 -5.57
C ILE A 148 -4.79 16.24 -6.35
N ASP A 149 -4.41 17.33 -5.70
CA ASP A 149 -3.57 18.39 -6.25
C ASP A 149 -2.13 18.35 -5.71
N TRP A 150 -1.74 17.24 -5.07
CA TRP A 150 -0.40 16.99 -4.54
C TRP A 150 0.22 15.71 -5.09
N SER A 151 1.55 15.61 -4.96
CA SER A 151 2.30 14.41 -5.29
C SER A 151 2.42 13.49 -4.07
N PRO A 152 1.98 12.21 -4.14
CA PRO A 152 2.25 11.25 -3.07
C PRO A 152 3.75 10.99 -2.88
N TRP A 153 4.58 11.20 -3.91
CA TRP A 153 6.03 11.04 -3.80
C TRP A 153 6.69 12.17 -2.99
N ASP A 154 6.31 13.43 -3.25
CA ASP A 154 6.81 14.57 -2.46
C ASP A 154 6.35 14.44 -1.00
N ARG A 155 5.10 13.98 -0.81
CA ARG A 155 4.55 13.71 0.51
C ARG A 155 5.29 12.60 1.25
N ALA A 156 5.67 11.52 0.57
CA ALA A 156 6.49 10.47 1.15
C ALA A 156 7.86 10.98 1.59
N GLU A 157 8.52 11.84 0.81
CA GLU A 157 9.81 12.46 1.17
C GLU A 157 9.70 13.37 2.42
N GLU A 158 8.62 14.16 2.52
CA GLU A 158 8.33 14.97 3.70
C GLU A 158 8.13 14.10 4.96
N LEU A 159 7.35 13.02 4.83
CA LEU A 159 7.07 12.08 5.91
C LEU A 159 8.34 11.32 6.36
N ALA A 160 9.19 10.92 5.42
CA ALA A 160 10.48 10.31 5.71
C ALA A 160 11.38 11.24 6.55
N SER A 161 11.32 12.54 6.25
CA SER A 161 12.14 13.55 6.92
C SER A 161 11.63 13.97 8.30
N SER A 162 10.34 13.77 8.60
CA SER A 162 9.66 14.35 9.77
C SER A 162 9.03 13.35 10.74
N ALA A 163 8.48 12.24 10.24
CA ALA A 163 7.69 11.28 11.03
C ALA A 163 8.43 9.95 11.29
N TYR A 164 9.15 9.44 10.29
CA TYR A 164 9.80 8.12 10.36
C TYR A 164 11.31 8.18 10.66
N ARG A 165 11.79 9.28 11.26
CA ARG A 165 13.21 9.40 11.65
C ARG A 165 13.53 8.36 12.72
N ARG A 166 14.56 7.52 12.50
CA ARG A 166 15.15 6.70 13.57
C ARG A 166 15.53 7.62 14.73
N SER A 167 15.04 7.30 15.94
CA SER A 167 15.67 7.77 17.17
C SER A 167 17.13 7.32 17.10
N ALA A 168 18.06 8.27 17.01
CA ALA A 168 19.50 8.00 17.07
C ALA A 168 19.91 7.45 18.43
#